data_AF-A0A1S3V0N3-F1
#
_entry.id   AF-A0A1S3V0N3-F1
#
_cell.length_a   1.000
_cell.length_b   1.000
_cell.length_c   1.000
_cell.angle_alpha   90.00
_cell.angle_beta   90.00
_cell.angle_gamma   90.00
#
_symmetry.space_group_name_H-M   'P 1'
#
loop_
_entity.id
_entity.type
_entity.pdbx_description
1 polymer ?
#
loop_
_entity_poly.entity_id
_entity_poly.type
_entity_poly.pdbx_seq_one_letter_code
_entity_poly.pdbx_strand_id
1 'polypeptide(L)' 'MCSVRDSAAQLKASGAVVADAALGAVHSQKAVNNAKFRVVKEALVETLKEAVGAKWSYELSRAVEVAYDELATAIKMAY' A
#
# COMPACT_ATOMS: atom_id res chain seq x y z
N MET A 1 12.89 11.22 -3.42
CA MET A 1 11.72 10.51 -2.88
C MET A 1 10.50 10.97 -3.64
N CYS A 2 9.80 10.05 -4.33
CA CYS A 2 8.50 10.36 -4.96
C CYS A 2 7.45 10.49 -3.86
N SER A 3 6.58 11.50 -3.93
CA SER A 3 5.47 11.59 -2.98
C SER A 3 4.41 10.51 -3.28
N VAL A 4 3.55 10.20 -2.32
CA VAL A 4 2.42 9.24 -2.52
C VAL A 4 1.57 9.61 -3.74
N ARG A 5 1.40 10.92 -3.99
CA ARG A 5 0.70 11.44 -5.18
C ARG A 5 1.42 11.05 -6.48
N ASP A 6 2.74 11.15 -6.50
CA ASP A 6 3.54 10.88 -7.70
C ASP A 6 3.59 9.36 -7.97
N SER A 7 3.62 8.53 -6.93
CA SER A 7 3.45 7.08 -7.05
C SER A 7 2.06 6.68 -7.54
N ALA A 8 0.99 7.34 -7.09
CA ALA A 8 -0.37 7.10 -7.59
C ALA A 8 -0.53 7.51 -9.07
N ALA A 9 0.09 8.62 -9.47
CA ALA A 9 0.16 9.03 -10.87
C ALA A 9 0.94 8.01 -11.73
N GLN A 10 2.03 7.46 -11.19
CA GLN A 10 2.81 6.41 -11.84
C GLN A 10 1.99 5.13 -12.00
N LEU A 11 1.32 4.66 -10.95
CA LEU A 11 0.43 3.48 -11.02
C LEU A 11 -0.63 3.64 -12.11
N LYS A 12 -1.28 4.81 -12.17
CA LYS A 12 -2.27 5.11 -13.21
C LYS A 12 -1.68 5.08 -14.62
N ALA A 13 -0.44 5.52 -14.79
CA ALA A 13 0.19 5.65 -16.10
C ALA A 13 0.86 4.35 -16.59
N SER A 14 1.52 3.60 -15.70
CA SER A 14 2.34 2.43 -16.05
C SER A 14 1.79 1.09 -15.55
N GLY A 15 0.73 1.08 -14.74
CA GLY A 15 0.20 -0.14 -14.12
C GLY A 15 1.14 -0.76 -13.07
N ALA A 16 2.22 -0.05 -12.72
CA ALA A 16 3.21 -0.47 -11.74
C ALA A 16 3.83 0.76 -11.09
N VAL A 17 4.17 0.65 -9.80
CA VAL A 17 4.94 1.65 -9.08
C VAL A 17 6.34 1.11 -8.89
N VAL A 18 7.36 1.92 -9.22
CA VAL A 18 8.74 1.60 -8.84
C VAL A 18 8.87 1.98 -7.36
N ALA A 19 8.76 0.99 -6.49
CA ALA A 19 9.06 1.18 -5.07
C ALA A 19 10.57 1.45 -4.93
N ASP A 20 10.93 2.38 -4.04
CA ASP A 20 12.32 2.60 -3.68
C ASP A 20 12.90 1.30 -3.10
N ALA A 21 13.92 0.74 -3.74
CA ALA A 21 14.57 -0.51 -3.33
C ALA A 21 15.08 -0.45 -1.87
N ALA A 22 15.34 0.75 -1.33
CA ALA A 22 15.68 0.93 0.07
C ALA A 22 14.56 0.48 1.02
N LEU A 23 13.29 0.57 0.62
CA LEU A 23 12.16 0.25 1.50
C LEU A 23 12.02 -1.26 1.73
N GLY A 24 12.26 -2.09 0.71
CA GLY A 24 12.31 -3.55 0.83
C GLY A 24 13.43 -4.00 1.77
N ALA A 25 14.65 -3.48 1.55
CA ALA A 25 15.80 -3.73 2.42
C ALA A 25 15.55 -3.34 3.89
N VAL A 26 14.90 -2.20 4.15
CA VAL A 26 14.51 -1.78 5.51
C VAL A 26 13.50 -2.75 6.12
N HIS A 27 12.49 -3.19 5.38
CA HIS A 27 11.51 -4.17 5.87
C HIS A 27 12.17 -5.51 6.22
N SER A 28 13.13 -5.94 5.39
CA SER A 28 13.97 -7.12 5.64
C SER A 28 14.77 -6.99 6.93
N GLN A 29 15.53 -5.89 7.09
CA GLN A 29 16.34 -5.62 8.28
C GLN A 29 15.51 -5.55 9.57
N LYS A 30 14.25 -5.11 9.48
CA LYS A 30 13.32 -5.02 10.62
C LYS A 30 12.49 -6.29 10.81
N ALA A 31 12.77 -7.37 10.06
CA ALA A 31 12.04 -8.63 10.09
C ALA A 31 10.52 -8.45 9.95
N VAL A 32 10.09 -7.56 9.05
CA VAL A 32 8.68 -7.37 8.73
C VAL A 32 8.21 -8.56 7.90
N ASN A 33 7.17 -9.24 8.39
CA ASN A 33 6.63 -10.46 7.80
C ASN A 33 5.18 -10.23 7.34
N ASN A 34 4.59 -11.23 6.68
CA ASN A 34 3.23 -11.13 6.14
C ASN A 34 2.18 -10.70 7.17
N ALA A 35 2.31 -11.11 8.43
CA ALA A 35 1.36 -10.72 9.48
C ALA A 35 1.37 -9.21 9.74
N LYS A 36 2.54 -8.56 9.68
CA LYS A 36 2.66 -7.11 9.90
C LYS A 36 2.07 -6.30 8.74
N PHE A 37 2.23 -6.76 7.50
CA PHE A 37 1.54 -6.16 6.34
C PHE A 37 0.02 -6.27 6.48
N ARG A 38 -0.48 -7.42 6.93
CA ARG A 38 -1.92 -7.62 7.15
C ARG A 38 -2.47 -6.66 8.21
N VAL A 39 -1.80 -6.52 9.35
CA VAL A 39 -2.22 -5.60 10.42
C VAL A 39 -2.28 -4.15 9.91
N VAL A 40 -1.29 -3.72 9.12
CA VAL A 40 -1.29 -2.37 8.54
C VAL A 40 -2.39 -2.21 7.49
N LYS A 41 -2.67 -3.23 6.67
CA LYS A 41 -3.80 -3.21 5.71
C LYS A 41 -5.12 -2.96 6.43
N GLU A 42 -5.39 -3.75 7.48
CA GLU A 42 -6.61 -3.65 8.27
C GLU A 42 -6.73 -2.27 8.92
N ALA A 43 -5.65 -1.78 9.56
CA ALA A 43 -5.63 -0.46 10.17
C ALA A 43 -5.84 0.68 9.15
N LEU A 44 -5.24 0.58 7.96
CA LEU A 44 -5.38 1.58 6.89
C LEU A 44 -6.81 1.65 6.38
N VAL A 45 -7.43 0.50 6.11
CA VAL A 45 -8.81 0.43 5.62
C VAL A 45 -9.78 1.01 6.64
N GLU A 46 -9.68 0.64 7.92
CA GLU A 46 -10.54 1.18 8.97
C GLU A 46 -10.33 2.70 9.16
N THR A 47 -9.07 3.16 9.17
CA THR A 47 -8.76 4.60 9.28
C THR A 47 -9.39 5.40 8.12
N LEU A 48 -9.28 4.90 6.89
CA LEU A 48 -9.85 5.57 5.73
C LEU A 48 -11.38 5.52 5.75
N LYS A 49 -11.97 4.41 6.18
CA LYS A 49 -13.41 4.27 6.34
C LYS A 49 -13.97 5.27 7.35
N GLU A 50 -13.32 5.44 8.50
CA GLU A 50 -13.68 6.45 9.49
C GLU A 50 -13.55 7.88 8.93
N ALA A 51 -12.43 8.18 8.25
CA ALA A 51 -12.18 9.51 7.71
C ALA A 51 -13.12 9.90 6.56
N VAL A 52 -13.47 8.94 5.69
CA VAL A 52 -14.39 9.16 4.56
C VAL A 52 -15.85 9.17 5.01
N GLY A 53 -16.18 8.42 6.08
CA GLY A 53 -17.49 8.37 6.68
C GLY A 53 -18.58 7.90 5.71
N ALA A 54 -19.66 8.66 5.60
CA ALA A 54 -20.85 8.28 4.82
C ALA A 54 -20.59 8.08 3.32
N LYS A 55 -19.46 8.55 2.78
CA LYS A 55 -19.08 8.37 1.37
C LYS A 55 -18.31 7.08 1.12
N TRP A 56 -18.03 6.29 2.16
CA TRP A 56 -17.33 5.01 2.01
C TRP A 56 -18.19 4.02 1.24
N SER A 57 -17.64 3.45 0.17
CA SER A 57 -18.34 2.48 -0.67
C SER A 57 -17.57 1.17 -0.76
N TYR A 58 -18.25 0.13 -1.24
CA TYR A 58 -17.62 -1.16 -1.50
C TYR A 58 -16.48 -1.04 -2.52
N GLU A 59 -16.69 -0.27 -3.57
CA GLU A 59 -15.69 -0.03 -4.62
C GLU A 59 -14.46 0.67 -4.06
N LEU A 60 -14.65 1.64 -3.15
CA LEU A 60 -13.53 2.32 -2.48
C LEU A 60 -12.74 1.36 -1.58
N SER A 61 -13.42 0.53 -0.78
CA SER A 61 -12.78 -0.51 0.05
C SER A 61 -11.93 -1.44 -0.82
N ARG A 62 -12.53 -1.97 -1.89
CA ARG A 62 -11.86 -2.88 -2.80
C ARG A 62 -10.65 -2.24 -3.48
N ALA A 63 -10.78 -1.00 -3.94
CA ALA A 63 -9.68 -0.28 -4.58
C ALA A 63 -8.50 -0.06 -3.63
N VAL A 64 -8.77 0.35 -2.37
CA VAL A 64 -7.74 0.54 -1.34
C VAL A 64 -7.07 -0.79 -0.98
N GLU A 65 -7.84 -1.85 -0.79
CA GLU A 65 -7.33 -3.17 -0.44
C GLU A 65 -6.42 -3.75 -1.53
N VAL A 66 -6.83 -3.65 -2.81
CA VAL A 66 -6.04 -4.12 -3.95
C VAL A 66 -4.76 -3.30 -4.08
N ALA A 67 -4.85 -1.96 -4.00
CA ALA A 67 -3.68 -1.10 -4.07
C ALA A 67 -2.66 -1.41 -2.95
N TYR A 68 -3.13 -1.71 -1.73
CA TYR A 68 -2.25 -2.10 -0.65
C TYR A 68 -1.61 -3.47 -0.88
N ASP A 69 -2.36 -4.45 -1.39
CA ASP A 69 -1.82 -5.78 -1.69
C ASP A 69 -0.73 -5.73 -2.77
N GLU A 70 -0.94 -4.92 -3.82
CA GLU A 70 0.06 -4.69 -4.87
C GLU A 70 1.30 -3.98 -4.32
N LEU A 71 1.12 -2.96 -3.49
CA LEU A 71 2.23 -2.27 -2.81
C LEU A 71 3.01 -3.22 -1.89
N ALA A 72 2.31 -4.01 -1.07
CA ALA A 72 2.94 -4.98 -0.20
C ALA A 72 3.70 -6.03 -1.01
N THR A 73 3.16 -6.47 -2.14
CA THR A 73 3.83 -7.40 -3.07
C THR A 73 5.11 -6.77 -3.64
N ALA A 74 5.05 -5.52 -4.09
CA ALA A 74 6.23 -4.82 -4.62
C ALA A 74 7.35 -4.66 -3.57
N ILE A 75 7.00 -4.28 -2.33
CA ILE A 75 7.97 -4.20 -1.22
C ILE A 75 8.57 -5.58 -0.93
N LYS A 76 7.74 -6.64 -0.99
CA LYS A 76 8.16 -8.01 -0.73
C LYS A 76 9.10 -8.60 -1.78
N MET A 77 8.99 -8.17 -3.03
CA MET A 77 9.94 -8.57 -4.08
C MET A 77 11.29 -7.85 -3.97
N ALA A 78 11.38 -6.81 -3.15
CA ALA A 78 12.58 -5.99 -2.96
C ALA A 78 13.34 -6.31 -1.66
N TYR A 79 12.99 -7.40 -0.96
CA TYR A 79 13.76 -7.95 0.15
C TYR A 79 14.43 -9.27 -0.18
#